data_AF-A0A1Y0MK15-F1
#
_entry.id   AF-A0A1Y0MK15-F1
#
_cell.length_a   1.000
_cell.length_b   1.000
_cell.length_c   1.000
_cell.angle_alpha   90.00
_cell.angle_beta   90.00
_cell.angle_gamma   90.00
#
_symmetry.space_group_name_H-M   'P 1'
#
loop_
_entity.id
_entity.type
_entity.pdbx_description
1 polymer ?
#
loop_
_entity_poly.entity_id
_entity_poly.type
_entity_poly.pdbx_seq_one_letter_code
_entity_poly.pdbx_strand_id
1 'polypeptide(L)'
;MGWYDTFRTTKINYFLINIGVALAPLIYLYVKSVTESNFKFKKTYWWHFTLAIIVILLRVVTYTYDIIQPGFEDAQNGILKLAFDEAIVQPVLGYVSPIHMLLYLAFTFQLFYNYRKKIIQYFSNIYKLELNWILTFLILFTISFLYDSIQEIIDLSITDLGYQERWWLNLYLAVITLFIGIKGYFTDTTKLNKLKFSFSPKTIGIPESKNEMEDKTVSEVELALVRNLMENERAYLNPELNLADLAEQANLTRGQLSEIINSGFNKNFNDFVNGYRVEAFKSMLKENKHQQMSLLGIAQDCGFNSKATFNRVFKKLTNYSPTEYLKSQLN
;
A
#
# COMPACT_ATOMS: atom_id res chain seq x y z
N MET A 1 -38.42 25.41 -19.65
CA MET A 1 -38.63 23.98 -19.32
C MET A 1 -37.27 23.32 -19.32
N GLY A 2 -36.79 22.91 -18.14
CA GLY A 2 -35.56 22.12 -18.02
C GLY A 2 -35.78 20.69 -18.50
N TRP A 3 -34.71 19.91 -18.61
CA TRP A 3 -34.78 18.47 -18.95
C TRP A 3 -35.79 17.71 -18.08
N TYR A 4 -35.84 18.04 -16.78
CA TYR A 4 -36.77 17.46 -15.80
C TYR A 4 -38.26 17.82 -16.03
N ASP A 5 -38.56 18.93 -16.71
CA ASP A 5 -39.95 19.29 -17.04
C ASP A 5 -40.51 18.47 -18.20
N THR A 6 -39.63 17.97 -19.08
CA THR A 6 -39.99 17.24 -20.30
C THR A 6 -39.96 15.72 -20.09
N PHE A 7 -39.11 15.24 -19.17
CA PHE A 7 -38.85 13.81 -18.93
C PHE A 7 -39.25 13.36 -17.51
N ARG A 8 -40.44 13.76 -17.06
CA ARG A 8 -40.99 13.48 -15.72
C ARG A 8 -41.14 12.00 -15.36
N THR A 9 -41.05 11.10 -16.35
CA THR A 9 -41.21 9.65 -16.19
C THR A 9 -39.89 8.89 -16.30
N THR A 10 -38.75 9.59 -16.32
CA THR A 10 -37.44 8.93 -16.40
C THR A 10 -37.19 8.03 -15.20
N LYS A 11 -37.01 6.73 -15.47
CA LYS A 11 -36.75 5.70 -14.45
C LYS A 11 -35.31 5.69 -13.94
N ILE A 12 -34.60 6.81 -14.09
CA ILE A 12 -33.16 6.92 -13.81
C ILE A 12 -32.86 6.61 -12.33
N ASN A 13 -33.78 6.93 -11.42
CA ASN A 13 -33.64 6.69 -9.98
C ASN A 13 -33.53 5.21 -9.58
N TYR A 14 -33.89 4.28 -10.48
CA TYR A 14 -33.70 2.83 -10.26
C TYR A 14 -32.29 2.35 -10.63
N PHE A 15 -31.58 3.12 -11.46
CA PHE A 15 -30.27 2.76 -12.01
C PHE A 15 -29.11 3.57 -11.41
N LEU A 16 -29.40 4.58 -10.58
CA LEU A 16 -28.40 5.29 -9.77
C LEU A 16 -27.91 4.39 -8.63
N ILE A 17 -27.02 3.46 -8.96
CA ILE A 17 -26.37 2.58 -7.98
C ILE A 17 -25.16 3.32 -7.40
N ASN A 18 -25.19 3.57 -6.09
CA ASN A 18 -24.04 4.14 -5.39
C ASN A 18 -22.85 3.17 -5.47
N ILE A 19 -21.84 3.50 -6.28
CA ILE A 19 -20.63 2.68 -6.48
C ILE A 19 -19.79 2.59 -5.19
N GLY A 20 -20.02 3.46 -4.21
CA GLY A 20 -19.27 3.52 -2.95
C GLY A 20 -19.19 2.18 -2.21
N VAL A 21 -20.27 1.38 -2.21
CA VAL A 21 -20.27 0.05 -1.57
C VAL A 21 -19.33 -0.96 -2.25
N ALA A 22 -19.09 -0.82 -3.56
CA ALA A 22 -18.12 -1.63 -4.29
C ALA A 22 -16.72 -1.01 -4.31
N LEU A 23 -16.61 0.32 -4.15
CA LEU A 23 -15.33 1.03 -4.18
C LEU A 23 -14.41 0.63 -3.02
N ALA A 24 -14.97 0.47 -1.83
CA ALA A 24 -14.23 0.04 -0.63
C ALA A 24 -13.44 -1.29 -0.85
N PRO A 25 -14.06 -2.41 -1.25
CA PRO A 25 -13.35 -3.64 -1.54
C PRO A 25 -12.47 -3.56 -2.79
N LEU A 26 -12.79 -2.72 -3.78
CA LEU A 26 -11.93 -2.50 -4.94
C LEU A 26 -10.59 -1.87 -4.56
N ILE A 27 -10.58 -0.87 -3.67
CA ILE A 27 -9.34 -0.25 -3.18
C ILE A 27 -8.47 -1.29 -2.46
N TYR A 28 -9.07 -2.10 -1.58
CA TYR A 28 -8.37 -3.17 -0.88
C TYR A 28 -7.77 -4.19 -1.86
N LEU A 29 -8.57 -4.71 -2.80
CA LEU A 29 -8.12 -5.70 -3.78
C LEU A 29 -7.08 -5.12 -4.75
N TYR A 30 -7.17 -3.83 -5.08
CA TYR A 30 -6.16 -3.14 -5.88
C TYR A 30 -4.82 -3.10 -5.15
N VAL A 31 -4.78 -2.60 -3.92
CA VAL A 31 -3.54 -2.58 -3.11
C VAL A 31 -3.00 -4.00 -2.92
N LYS A 32 -3.88 -4.97 -2.70
CA LYS A 32 -3.52 -6.39 -2.62
C LYS A 32 -2.88 -6.89 -3.92
N SER A 33 -3.43 -6.53 -5.07
CA SER A 33 -2.89 -6.94 -6.37
C SER A 33 -1.49 -6.39 -6.66
N VAL A 34 -1.18 -5.19 -6.16
CA VAL A 34 0.13 -4.55 -6.37
C VAL A 34 1.16 -5.01 -5.33
N THR A 35 0.71 -5.40 -4.13
CA THR A 35 1.59 -5.75 -3.01
C THR A 35 1.79 -7.26 -2.84
N GLU A 36 0.94 -8.10 -3.42
CA GLU A 36 1.08 -9.56 -3.41
C GLU A 36 1.77 -10.09 -4.67
N SER A 37 2.71 -11.00 -4.47
CA SER A 37 3.35 -11.76 -5.56
C SER A 37 2.35 -12.62 -6.30
N ASN A 38 2.43 -12.65 -7.64
CA ASN A 38 1.61 -13.52 -8.49
C ASN A 38 0.11 -13.43 -8.16
N PHE A 39 -0.38 -12.23 -7.84
CA PHE A 39 -1.79 -12.03 -7.53
C PHE A 39 -2.66 -12.51 -8.70
N LYS A 40 -3.63 -13.37 -8.36
CA LYS A 40 -4.69 -13.80 -9.27
C LYS A 40 -6.01 -13.61 -8.57
N PHE A 41 -7.00 -13.11 -9.30
CA PHE A 41 -8.34 -12.93 -8.76
C PHE A 41 -8.94 -14.31 -8.46
N LYS A 42 -9.26 -14.57 -7.19
CA LYS A 42 -9.85 -15.84 -6.73
C LYS A 42 -11.37 -15.68 -6.64
N LYS A 43 -12.12 -16.75 -6.89
CA LYS A 43 -13.59 -16.76 -6.73
C LYS A 43 -14.02 -16.37 -5.30
N THR A 44 -13.20 -16.66 -4.30
CA THR A 44 -13.46 -16.27 -2.90
C THR A 44 -13.47 -14.76 -2.68
N TYR A 45 -12.89 -13.95 -3.58
CA TYR A 45 -12.92 -12.49 -3.45
C TYR A 45 -14.27 -11.88 -3.78
N TRP A 46 -15.19 -12.61 -4.43
CA TRP A 46 -16.57 -12.16 -4.61
C TRP A 46 -17.30 -11.95 -3.27
N TRP A 47 -16.86 -12.61 -2.19
CA TRP A 47 -17.40 -12.36 -0.85
C TRP A 47 -17.17 -10.93 -0.35
N HIS A 48 -16.16 -10.23 -0.86
CA HIS A 48 -15.94 -8.81 -0.52
C HIS A 48 -17.01 -7.89 -1.13
N PHE A 49 -17.74 -8.36 -2.14
CA PHE A 49 -18.76 -7.60 -2.85
C PHE A 49 -20.19 -7.96 -2.43
N THR A 50 -20.38 -8.73 -1.36
CA THR A 50 -21.71 -9.14 -0.88
C THR A 50 -22.65 -7.96 -0.67
N LEU A 51 -22.19 -6.90 0.01
CA LEU A 51 -23.00 -5.70 0.23
C LEU A 51 -23.43 -5.06 -1.11
N ALA A 52 -22.51 -4.91 -2.05
CA ALA A 52 -22.82 -4.38 -3.38
C ALA A 52 -23.81 -5.26 -4.14
N ILE A 53 -23.63 -6.58 -4.10
CA ILE A 53 -24.54 -7.55 -4.74
C ILE A 53 -25.93 -7.47 -4.12
N ILE A 54 -26.03 -7.41 -2.79
CA ILE A 54 -27.32 -7.26 -2.08
C ILE A 54 -28.01 -5.97 -2.51
N VAL A 55 -27.30 -4.84 -2.55
CA VAL A 55 -27.89 -3.56 -3.00
C VAL A 55 -28.40 -3.67 -4.43
N ILE A 56 -27.62 -4.25 -5.35
CA ILE A 56 -28.05 -4.44 -6.74
C ILE A 56 -29.29 -5.32 -6.81
N LEU A 57 -29.34 -6.42 -6.06
CA LEU A 57 -30.51 -7.30 -6.02
C LEU A 57 -31.75 -6.58 -5.48
N LEU A 58 -31.62 -5.80 -4.41
CA LEU A 58 -32.73 -4.99 -3.88
C LEU A 58 -33.25 -4.01 -4.95
N ARG A 59 -32.35 -3.34 -5.70
CA ARG A 59 -32.75 -2.43 -6.79
C ARG A 59 -33.50 -3.13 -7.90
N VAL A 60 -33.02 -4.28 -8.33
CA VAL A 60 -33.67 -5.09 -9.36
C VAL A 60 -35.06 -5.52 -8.89
N VAL A 61 -35.18 -6.02 -7.66
CA VAL A 61 -36.47 -6.38 -7.06
C VAL A 61 -37.42 -5.19 -7.02
N THR A 62 -36.96 -4.04 -6.50
CA THR A 62 -37.77 -2.82 -6.44
C THR A 62 -38.27 -2.38 -7.82
N TYR A 63 -37.40 -2.39 -8.82
CA TYR A 63 -37.77 -2.05 -10.20
C TYR A 63 -38.78 -3.03 -10.79
N THR A 64 -38.51 -4.34 -10.67
CA THR A 64 -39.40 -5.38 -11.24
C THR A 64 -40.78 -5.42 -10.57
N TYR A 65 -40.87 -5.03 -9.29
CA TYR A 65 -42.14 -4.88 -8.61
C TYR A 65 -42.89 -3.64 -9.09
N ASP A 66 -42.21 -2.50 -9.21
CA ASP A 66 -42.88 -1.24 -9.56
C ASP A 66 -43.36 -1.22 -11.02
N ILE A 67 -42.64 -1.87 -11.95
CA ILE A 67 -43.02 -1.88 -13.38
C ILE A 67 -44.35 -2.59 -13.66
N ILE A 68 -44.77 -3.52 -12.79
CA ILE A 68 -46.04 -4.24 -12.93
C ILE A 68 -47.20 -3.52 -12.24
N GLN A 69 -46.96 -2.43 -11.52
CA GLN A 69 -48.01 -1.69 -10.82
C GLN A 69 -48.77 -0.74 -11.76
N PRO A 70 -50.09 -0.61 -11.62
CA PRO A 70 -50.88 0.37 -12.36
C PRO A 70 -50.36 1.81 -12.13
N GLY A 71 -50.30 2.61 -13.20
CA GLY A 71 -49.86 4.01 -13.13
C GLY A 71 -48.34 4.20 -13.02
N PHE A 72 -47.54 3.13 -13.09
CA PHE A 72 -46.09 3.26 -13.09
C PHE A 72 -45.58 4.06 -14.28
N GLU A 73 -46.15 3.90 -15.48
CA GLU A 73 -45.70 4.61 -16.69
C GLU A 73 -45.69 6.14 -16.53
N ASP A 74 -46.66 6.67 -15.79
CA ASP A 74 -46.85 8.10 -15.57
C ASP A 74 -46.07 8.65 -14.36
N ALA A 75 -45.48 7.77 -13.54
CA ALA A 75 -44.73 8.14 -12.33
C ALA A 75 -43.22 8.10 -12.54
N GLN A 76 -42.44 8.93 -11.84
CA GLN A 76 -40.98 8.82 -11.83
C GLN A 76 -40.50 7.66 -10.95
N ASN A 77 -41.06 7.59 -9.74
CA ASN A 77 -40.82 6.59 -8.71
C ASN A 77 -42.12 5.83 -8.43
N GLY A 78 -42.04 4.50 -8.39
CA GLY A 78 -43.13 3.62 -8.02
C GLY A 78 -43.29 3.45 -6.51
N ILE A 79 -44.27 2.62 -6.13
CA ILE A 79 -44.70 2.46 -4.74
C ILE A 79 -43.56 1.91 -3.88
N LEU A 80 -42.88 0.85 -4.33
CA LEU A 80 -41.84 0.20 -3.56
C LEU A 80 -40.55 1.03 -3.54
N LYS A 81 -40.28 1.78 -4.60
CA LYS A 81 -39.20 2.78 -4.61
C LYS A 81 -39.37 3.83 -3.51
N LEU A 82 -40.58 4.36 -3.33
CA LEU A 82 -40.84 5.36 -2.28
C LEU A 82 -40.92 4.73 -0.88
N ALA A 83 -41.75 3.70 -0.73
CA ALA A 83 -42.11 3.15 0.58
C ALA A 83 -41.04 2.25 1.20
N PHE A 84 -40.15 1.66 0.40
CA PHE A 84 -39.11 0.75 0.87
C PHE A 84 -37.70 1.27 0.57
N ASP A 85 -37.40 1.58 -0.69
CA ASP A 85 -36.04 1.97 -1.06
C ASP A 85 -35.65 3.34 -0.47
N GLU A 86 -36.44 4.39 -0.69
CA GLU A 86 -36.16 5.72 -0.15
C GLU A 86 -36.40 5.82 1.35
N ALA A 87 -37.49 5.22 1.86
CA ALA A 87 -37.82 5.30 3.28
C ALA A 87 -36.94 4.43 4.20
N ILE A 88 -36.38 3.32 3.69
CA ILE A 88 -35.67 2.34 4.53
C ILE A 88 -34.27 2.04 4.00
N VAL A 89 -34.15 1.60 2.75
CA VAL A 89 -32.85 1.13 2.20
C VAL A 89 -31.82 2.25 2.16
N GLN A 90 -32.18 3.43 1.66
CA GLN A 90 -31.27 4.57 1.54
C GLN A 90 -30.76 5.09 2.90
N PRO A 91 -31.60 5.35 3.92
CA PRO A 91 -31.14 5.69 5.26
C PRO A 91 -30.20 4.63 5.85
N VAL A 92 -30.56 3.35 5.73
CA VAL A 92 -29.70 2.25 6.22
C VAL A 92 -28.34 2.27 5.51
N LEU A 93 -28.31 2.43 4.19
CA LEU A 93 -27.06 2.53 3.44
C LEU A 93 -26.25 3.79 3.80
N GLY A 94 -26.91 4.89 4.16
CA GLY A 94 -26.26 6.11 4.66
C GLY A 94 -25.41 5.87 5.91
N TYR A 95 -25.80 4.92 6.78
CA TYR A 95 -25.01 4.52 7.95
C TYR A 95 -24.05 3.35 7.66
N VAL A 96 -24.51 2.36 6.91
CA VAL A 96 -23.72 1.13 6.66
C VAL A 96 -22.55 1.39 5.71
N SER A 97 -22.72 2.20 4.67
CA SER A 97 -21.70 2.43 3.65
C SER A 97 -20.45 3.13 4.21
N PRO A 98 -20.55 4.20 5.03
CA PRO A 98 -19.38 4.82 5.65
C PRO A 98 -18.61 3.87 6.57
N ILE A 99 -19.32 3.07 7.39
CA ILE A 99 -18.70 2.09 8.29
C ILE A 99 -17.95 1.03 7.46
N HIS A 100 -18.60 0.52 6.40
CA HIS A 100 -17.99 -0.43 5.47
C HIS A 100 -16.71 0.14 4.82
N MET A 101 -16.75 1.40 4.36
CA MET A 101 -15.57 2.08 3.81
C MET A 101 -14.43 2.19 4.82
N LEU A 102 -14.70 2.64 6.05
CA LEU A 102 -13.70 2.76 7.11
C LEU A 102 -13.05 1.42 7.46
N LEU A 103 -13.84 0.34 7.54
CA LEU A 103 -13.31 -1.01 7.77
C LEU A 103 -12.35 -1.46 6.67
N TYR A 104 -12.72 -1.25 5.40
CA TYR A 104 -11.84 -1.61 4.27
C TYR A 104 -10.62 -0.70 4.17
N LEU A 105 -10.72 0.59 4.50
CA LEU A 105 -9.56 1.45 4.62
C LEU A 105 -8.61 0.93 5.70
N ALA A 106 -9.11 0.56 6.88
CA ALA A 106 -8.30 -0.03 7.94
C ALA A 106 -7.59 -1.32 7.47
N PHE A 107 -8.31 -2.25 6.84
CA PHE A 107 -7.71 -3.46 6.25
C PHE A 107 -6.67 -3.14 5.17
N THR A 108 -6.90 -2.12 4.37
CA THR A 108 -5.99 -1.69 3.31
C THR A 108 -4.71 -1.07 3.88
N PHE A 109 -4.83 -0.20 4.89
CA PHE A 109 -3.67 0.35 5.60
C PHE A 109 -2.88 -0.74 6.32
N GLN A 110 -3.55 -1.69 6.97
CA GLN A 110 -2.89 -2.84 7.61
C GLN A 110 -2.13 -3.69 6.60
N LEU A 111 -2.76 -4.00 5.46
CA LEU A 111 -2.13 -4.75 4.36
C LEU A 111 -0.88 -4.03 3.85
N PHE A 112 -0.99 -2.72 3.59
CA PHE A 112 0.10 -1.91 3.06
C PHE A 112 1.24 -1.72 4.07
N TYR A 113 0.91 -1.56 5.36
CA TYR A 113 1.90 -1.53 6.44
C TYR A 113 2.67 -2.85 6.52
N ASN A 114 1.98 -3.99 6.49
CA ASN A 114 2.60 -5.31 6.52
C ASN A 114 3.51 -5.54 5.31
N TYR A 115 3.09 -5.08 4.13
CA TYR A 115 3.93 -5.06 2.93
C TYR A 115 5.23 -4.26 3.14
N ARG A 116 5.13 -3.02 3.65
CA ARG A 116 6.29 -2.17 3.92
C ARG A 116 7.25 -2.78 4.94
N LYS A 117 6.72 -3.40 5.99
CA LYS A 117 7.52 -4.11 6.99
C LYS A 117 8.31 -5.24 6.34
N LYS A 118 7.69 -6.01 5.44
CA LYS A 118 8.35 -7.11 4.73
C LYS A 118 9.47 -6.61 3.82
N ILE A 119 9.25 -5.62 2.96
CA ILE A 119 10.30 -5.22 1.99
C ILE A 119 11.62 -4.78 2.66
N ILE A 120 11.55 -4.16 3.85
CA ILE A 120 12.73 -3.75 4.64
C ILE A 120 13.49 -4.96 5.21
N GLN A 121 12.79 -6.06 5.49
CA GLN A 121 13.44 -7.28 5.99
C GLN A 121 14.11 -8.10 4.89
N TYR A 122 13.78 -7.87 3.61
CA TYR A 122 14.25 -8.72 2.51
C TYR A 122 15.16 -8.01 1.50
N PHE A 123 15.06 -6.69 1.35
CA PHE A 123 15.78 -5.97 0.29
C PHE A 123 16.68 -4.89 0.86
N SER A 124 17.92 -4.80 0.35
CA SER A 124 18.86 -3.73 0.71
C SER A 124 18.49 -2.39 0.05
N ASN A 125 17.84 -2.43 -1.11
CA ASN A 125 17.29 -1.28 -1.81
C ASN A 125 15.79 -1.42 -2.02
N ILE A 126 15.03 -0.53 -1.36
CA ILE A 126 13.57 -0.55 -1.35
C ILE A 126 12.95 0.62 -2.13
N TYR A 127 13.73 1.50 -2.76
CA TYR A 127 13.22 2.77 -3.33
C TYR A 127 12.02 2.58 -4.29
N LYS A 128 12.14 1.62 -5.21
CA LYS A 128 11.07 1.29 -6.17
C LYS A 128 9.98 0.39 -5.57
N LEU A 129 10.24 -0.21 -4.41
CA LEU A 129 9.35 -1.14 -3.71
C LEU A 129 8.51 -0.44 -2.63
N GLU A 130 8.85 0.76 -2.17
CA GLU A 130 8.10 1.43 -1.11
C GLU A 130 6.69 1.88 -1.51
N LEU A 131 6.44 2.03 -2.81
CA LEU A 131 5.16 2.45 -3.38
C LEU A 131 4.58 3.67 -2.67
N ASN A 132 5.40 4.70 -2.44
CA ASN A 132 5.02 5.92 -1.71
C ASN A 132 3.77 6.59 -2.27
N TRP A 133 3.53 6.49 -3.58
CA TRP A 133 2.34 7.05 -4.21
C TRP A 133 1.04 6.35 -3.76
N ILE A 134 1.07 5.05 -3.41
CA ILE A 134 -0.09 4.34 -2.85
C ILE A 134 -0.41 4.91 -1.48
N LEU A 135 0.61 5.14 -0.64
CA LEU A 135 0.39 5.77 0.67
C LEU A 135 -0.23 7.16 0.52
N THR A 136 0.32 7.97 -0.40
CA THR A 136 -0.23 9.29 -0.72
C THR A 136 -1.68 9.18 -1.17
N PHE A 137 -2.00 8.24 -2.06
CA PHE A 137 -3.37 7.98 -2.49
C PHE A 137 -4.28 7.62 -1.32
N LEU A 138 -3.91 6.65 -0.48
CA LEU A 138 -4.74 6.21 0.65
C LEU A 138 -5.01 7.35 1.64
N ILE A 139 -4.00 8.19 1.92
CA ILE A 139 -4.16 9.36 2.80
C ILE A 139 -5.11 10.38 2.16
N LEU A 140 -4.88 10.78 0.91
CA LEU A 140 -5.72 11.76 0.21
C LEU A 140 -7.16 11.27 0.10
N PHE A 141 -7.37 10.01 -0.28
CA PHE A 141 -8.69 9.40 -0.37
C PHE A 141 -9.39 9.35 0.99
N THR A 142 -8.68 8.99 2.06
CA THR A 142 -9.25 8.98 3.41
C THR A 142 -9.68 10.39 3.83
N ILE A 143 -8.87 11.41 3.55
CA ILE A 143 -9.23 12.81 3.82
C ILE A 143 -10.46 13.22 3.00
N SER A 144 -10.51 12.89 1.70
CA SER A 144 -11.68 13.15 0.85
C SER A 144 -12.95 12.51 1.42
N PHE A 145 -12.87 11.25 1.82
CA PHE A 145 -13.99 10.49 2.35
C PHE A 145 -14.48 11.05 3.70
N LEU A 146 -13.56 11.41 4.59
CA LEU A 146 -13.92 12.03 5.87
C LEU A 146 -14.56 13.40 5.65
N TYR A 147 -14.04 14.18 4.70
CA TYR A 147 -14.61 15.47 4.33
C TYR A 147 -16.03 15.32 3.77
N ASP A 148 -16.25 14.37 2.85
CA ASP A 148 -17.58 14.01 2.33
C ASP A 148 -18.54 13.61 3.45
N SER A 149 -18.09 12.73 4.36
CA SER A 149 -18.89 12.30 5.51
C SER A 149 -19.27 13.46 6.44
N ILE A 150 -18.37 14.42 6.62
CA ILE A 150 -18.64 15.64 7.40
C ILE A 150 -19.67 16.52 6.69
N GLN A 151 -19.55 16.71 5.38
CA GLN A 151 -20.55 17.46 4.60
C GLN A 151 -21.94 16.82 4.75
N GLU A 152 -22.03 15.50 4.66
CA GLU A 152 -23.30 14.80 4.81
C GLU A 152 -23.90 14.97 6.21
N ILE A 153 -23.08 14.93 7.26
CA ILE A 153 -23.56 15.19 8.63
C ILE A 153 -24.08 16.63 8.78
N ILE A 154 -23.38 17.61 8.20
CA ILE A 154 -23.78 19.02 8.21
C ILE A 154 -25.10 19.21 7.48
N ASP A 155 -25.24 18.61 6.30
CA ASP A 155 -26.44 18.65 5.47
C ASP A 155 -27.68 18.13 6.20
N LEU A 156 -27.53 16.99 6.88
CA LEU A 156 -28.61 16.35 7.62
C LEU A 156 -28.94 17.02 8.94
N SER A 157 -27.98 17.70 9.59
CA SER A 157 -28.11 18.12 11.00
C SER A 157 -28.08 19.63 11.24
N ILE A 158 -27.54 20.43 10.31
CA ILE A 158 -27.24 21.85 10.54
C ILE A 158 -27.88 22.73 9.46
N THR A 159 -27.53 22.52 8.20
CA THR A 159 -28.00 23.35 7.08
C THR A 159 -27.93 22.56 5.79
N ASP A 160 -28.92 22.77 4.91
CA ASP A 160 -28.91 22.22 3.56
C ASP A 160 -27.69 22.75 2.78
N LEU A 161 -26.87 21.84 2.27
CA LEU A 161 -25.68 22.13 1.48
C LEU A 161 -26.01 22.00 0.00
N GLY A 162 -26.04 23.15 -0.68
CA GLY A 162 -26.26 23.23 -2.10
C GLY A 162 -25.12 22.64 -2.93
N TYR A 163 -25.34 22.66 -4.25
CA TYR A 163 -24.36 22.20 -5.22
C TYR A 163 -23.03 22.96 -5.14
N GLN A 164 -23.07 24.27 -4.89
CA GLN A 164 -21.86 25.11 -4.89
C GLN A 164 -20.89 24.73 -3.77
N GLU A 165 -21.42 24.40 -2.60
CA GLU A 165 -20.67 23.97 -1.42
C GLU A 165 -20.04 22.60 -1.64
N ARG A 166 -20.81 21.65 -2.20
CA ARG A 166 -20.37 20.28 -2.48
C ARG A 166 -19.43 20.18 -3.68
N TRP A 167 -19.45 21.15 -4.59
CA TRP A 167 -18.72 21.09 -5.87
C TRP A 167 -17.20 20.96 -5.72
N TRP A 168 -16.61 21.60 -4.70
CA TRP A 168 -15.16 21.58 -4.49
C TRP A 168 -14.60 20.19 -4.25
N LEU A 169 -15.37 19.31 -3.61
CA LEU A 169 -14.98 17.91 -3.41
C LEU A 169 -14.85 17.18 -4.75
N ASN A 170 -15.78 17.41 -5.68
CA ASN A 170 -15.74 16.76 -7.00
C ASN A 170 -14.51 17.20 -7.82
N LEU A 171 -14.17 18.49 -7.79
CA LEU A 171 -12.95 18.99 -8.42
C LEU A 171 -11.71 18.35 -7.81
N TYR A 172 -11.66 18.25 -6.48
CA TYR A 172 -10.56 17.61 -5.77
C TYR A 172 -10.42 16.12 -6.11
N LEU A 173 -11.54 15.38 -6.16
CA LEU A 173 -11.56 13.97 -6.57
C LEU A 173 -11.11 13.78 -8.02
N ALA A 174 -11.45 14.70 -8.92
CA ALA A 174 -10.96 14.67 -10.30
C ALA A 174 -9.42 14.82 -10.36
N VAL A 175 -8.85 15.76 -9.60
CA VAL A 175 -7.39 15.95 -9.52
C VAL A 175 -6.69 14.72 -8.92
N ILE A 176 -7.24 14.14 -7.86
CA ILE A 176 -6.72 12.90 -7.27
C ILE A 176 -6.75 11.75 -8.29
N THR A 177 -7.86 11.61 -9.03
CA THR A 177 -8.01 10.55 -10.04
C THR A 177 -6.95 10.68 -11.13
N LEU A 178 -6.67 11.89 -11.61
CA LEU A 178 -5.59 12.15 -12.57
C LEU A 178 -4.22 11.82 -11.98
N PHE A 179 -3.96 12.23 -10.73
CA PHE A 179 -2.71 11.92 -10.03
C PHE A 179 -2.49 10.40 -9.93
N ILE A 180 -3.51 9.64 -9.52
CA ILE A 180 -3.45 8.18 -9.43
C ILE A 180 -3.22 7.57 -10.81
N GLY A 181 -3.95 8.04 -11.83
CA GLY A 181 -3.80 7.56 -13.20
C GLY A 181 -2.37 7.72 -13.73
N ILE A 182 -1.78 8.91 -13.54
CA ILE A 182 -0.39 9.19 -13.92
C ILE A 182 0.59 8.31 -13.13
N LYS A 183 0.48 8.28 -11.79
CA LYS A 183 1.41 7.51 -10.95
C LYS A 183 1.30 6.01 -11.19
N GLY A 184 0.09 5.50 -11.37
CA GLY A 184 -0.17 4.10 -11.71
C GLY A 184 0.46 3.72 -13.05
N TYR A 185 0.27 4.54 -14.08
CA TYR A 185 0.85 4.30 -15.40
C TYR A 185 2.39 4.26 -15.40
N PHE A 186 3.04 5.18 -14.66
CA PHE A 186 4.51 5.24 -14.60
C PHE A 186 5.14 4.29 -13.57
N THR A 187 4.33 3.55 -12.79
CA THR A 187 4.85 2.59 -11.82
C THR A 187 5.03 1.23 -12.50
N ASP A 188 6.28 0.83 -12.70
CA ASP A 188 6.61 -0.51 -13.18
C ASP A 188 6.32 -1.57 -12.09
N THR A 189 5.20 -2.27 -12.23
CA THR A 189 4.79 -3.35 -11.33
C THR A 189 5.38 -4.71 -11.71
N THR A 190 6.13 -4.82 -12.83
CA THR A 190 6.70 -6.10 -13.27
C THR A 190 7.74 -6.62 -12.29
N LYS A 191 8.54 -5.71 -11.70
CA LYS A 191 9.48 -6.08 -10.64
C LYS A 191 8.77 -6.66 -9.42
N LEU A 192 7.62 -6.09 -9.04
CA LEU A 192 6.82 -6.53 -7.89
C LEU A 192 6.20 -7.92 -8.12
N ASN A 193 5.70 -8.20 -9.32
CA ASN A 193 5.12 -9.49 -9.68
C ASN A 193 6.12 -10.65 -9.59
N LYS A 194 7.42 -10.37 -9.79
CA LYS A 194 8.50 -11.35 -9.70
C LYS A 194 9.00 -11.57 -8.27
N LEU A 195 8.70 -10.67 -7.32
CA LEU A 195 9.14 -10.83 -5.94
C LEU A 195 8.35 -11.97 -5.31
N LYS A 196 8.98 -13.11 -5.05
CA LYS A 196 8.35 -14.22 -4.31
C LYS A 196 8.23 -13.83 -2.83
N PHE A 197 7.14 -13.13 -2.49
CA PHE A 197 6.75 -12.84 -1.10
C PHE A 197 6.10 -14.04 -0.38
N SER A 198 6.18 -15.26 -0.94
CA SER A 198 5.67 -16.48 -0.32
C SER A 198 6.49 -16.81 0.92
N PHE A 199 6.16 -16.14 2.02
CA PHE A 199 6.70 -16.35 3.35
C PHE A 199 5.55 -16.82 4.22
N SER A 200 5.38 -18.15 4.30
CA SER A 200 4.76 -18.73 5.48
C SER A 200 5.82 -18.72 6.58
N PRO A 201 5.53 -18.18 7.78
CA PRO A 201 6.40 -18.37 8.95
C PRO A 201 6.33 -19.79 9.51
N LYS A 202 5.78 -20.78 8.78
CA LYS A 202 5.80 -22.18 9.18
C LYS A 202 6.39 -23.11 8.12
N THR A 203 7.47 -23.75 8.57
CA THR A 203 7.94 -25.12 8.30
C THR A 203 8.33 -25.47 6.86
N ILE A 204 9.63 -25.29 6.57
CA ILE A 204 10.36 -26.41 5.96
C ILE A 204 10.27 -27.54 6.98
N GLY A 205 9.75 -28.69 6.56
CA GLY A 205 9.62 -29.87 7.41
C GLY A 205 10.97 -30.27 7.98
N ILE A 206 11.18 -29.94 9.24
CA ILE A 206 11.97 -30.73 10.17
C ILE A 206 10.90 -31.34 11.09
N PRO A 207 10.89 -32.66 11.34
CA PRO A 207 9.88 -33.28 12.18
C PRO A 207 9.83 -32.55 13.53
N GLU A 208 8.62 -32.29 14.03
CA GLU A 208 8.41 -31.85 15.39
C GLU A 208 9.02 -32.87 16.37
N SER A 209 10.27 -32.69 16.75
CA SER A 209 10.69 -33.00 18.10
C SER A 209 10.43 -31.77 18.93
N LYS A 210 9.33 -31.79 19.67
CA LYS A 210 9.23 -31.04 20.92
C LYS A 210 10.53 -31.31 21.69
N ASN A 211 11.38 -30.31 21.82
CA ASN A 211 12.28 -30.10 22.94
C ASN A 211 12.74 -28.64 22.90
N GLU A 212 12.38 -27.95 23.99
CA GLU A 212 13.08 -26.82 24.60
C GLU A 212 13.27 -25.54 23.77
N MET A 213 12.60 -24.49 24.24
CA MET A 213 13.04 -23.11 24.09
C MET A 213 14.38 -22.96 24.84
N GLU A 214 15.44 -23.54 24.30
CA GLU A 214 16.78 -23.02 24.57
C GLU A 214 16.89 -21.66 23.90
N ASP A 215 17.37 -20.69 24.67
CA ASP A 215 17.82 -19.39 24.22
C ASP A 215 18.87 -19.62 23.13
N LYS A 216 18.43 -19.67 21.86
CA LYS A 216 19.31 -19.82 20.69
C LYS A 216 20.13 -18.56 20.54
N THR A 217 21.18 -18.47 21.35
CA THR A 217 22.26 -17.54 21.16
C THR A 217 22.89 -17.86 19.81
N VAL A 218 22.79 -16.91 18.88
CA VAL A 218 23.45 -17.01 17.57
C VAL A 218 24.93 -17.27 17.81
N SER A 219 25.48 -18.32 17.21
CA SER A 219 26.86 -18.70 17.48
C SER A 219 27.84 -17.68 16.88
N GLU A 220 29.00 -17.48 17.52
CA GLU A 220 30.04 -16.59 16.98
C GLU A 220 30.53 -17.06 15.60
N VAL A 221 30.45 -18.37 15.32
CA VAL A 221 30.79 -18.95 14.01
C VAL A 221 29.81 -18.47 12.92
N GLU A 222 28.51 -18.44 13.20
CA GLU A 222 27.50 -17.92 12.27
C GLU A 222 27.66 -16.42 12.05
N LEU A 223 27.98 -15.66 13.10
CA LEU A 223 28.28 -14.23 12.99
C LEU A 223 29.53 -13.98 12.14
N ALA A 224 30.59 -14.76 12.36
CA ALA A 224 31.84 -14.65 11.62
C ALA A 224 31.65 -14.98 10.13
N LEU A 225 30.82 -15.98 9.81
CA LEU A 225 30.47 -16.33 8.43
C LEU A 225 29.79 -15.15 7.72
N VAL A 226 28.74 -14.59 8.32
CA VAL A 226 28.03 -13.44 7.73
C VAL A 226 28.93 -12.21 7.64
N ARG A 227 29.77 -11.97 8.66
CA ARG A 227 30.75 -10.88 8.66
C ARG A 227 31.76 -11.05 7.52
N ASN A 228 32.23 -12.27 7.27
CA ASN A 228 33.18 -12.56 6.19
C ASN A 228 32.62 -12.20 4.80
N LEU A 229 31.37 -12.58 4.51
CA LEU A 229 30.68 -12.21 3.26
C LEU A 229 30.59 -10.69 3.07
N MET A 230 30.41 -9.96 4.16
CA MET A 230 30.31 -8.50 4.10
C MET A 230 31.67 -7.82 4.01
N GLU A 231 32.67 -8.26 4.77
CA GLU A 231 33.96 -7.56 4.87
C GLU A 231 34.94 -7.99 3.77
N ASN A 232 35.04 -9.29 3.50
CA ASN A 232 36.00 -9.85 2.56
C ASN A 232 35.42 -9.95 1.15
N GLU A 233 34.23 -10.55 1.01
CA GLU A 233 33.57 -10.69 -0.31
C GLU A 233 32.83 -9.42 -0.75
N ARG A 234 32.63 -8.47 0.16
CA ARG A 234 31.99 -7.18 -0.11
C ARG A 234 30.61 -7.32 -0.78
N ALA A 235 29.82 -8.30 -0.34
CA ALA A 235 28.50 -8.59 -0.90
C ALA A 235 27.58 -7.35 -0.96
N TYR A 236 27.75 -6.40 -0.03
CA TYR A 236 27.00 -5.13 0.01
C TYR A 236 27.15 -4.25 -1.23
N LEU A 237 28.20 -4.44 -2.04
CA LEU A 237 28.41 -3.70 -3.28
C LEU A 237 27.40 -4.05 -4.37
N ASN A 238 26.76 -5.22 -4.30
CA ASN A 238 25.67 -5.57 -5.20
C ASN A 238 24.44 -4.69 -4.89
N PRO A 239 24.00 -3.80 -5.80
CA PRO A 239 22.88 -2.89 -5.57
C PRO A 239 21.52 -3.58 -5.40
N GLU A 240 21.37 -4.78 -5.96
CA GLU A 240 20.12 -5.56 -5.92
C GLU A 240 20.16 -6.67 -4.85
N LEU A 241 21.20 -6.70 -4.00
CA LEU A 241 21.37 -7.70 -2.94
C LEU A 241 20.10 -7.80 -2.08
N ASN A 242 19.57 -9.02 -1.99
CA ASN A 242 18.44 -9.37 -1.15
C ASN A 242 18.80 -10.51 -0.18
N LEU A 243 17.92 -10.76 0.80
CA LEU A 243 18.15 -11.77 1.83
C LEU A 243 18.30 -13.18 1.26
N ALA A 244 17.62 -13.50 0.15
CA ALA A 244 17.76 -14.81 -0.49
C ALA A 244 19.15 -14.98 -1.09
N ASP A 245 19.67 -13.96 -1.78
CA ASP A 245 21.00 -14.00 -2.39
C ASP A 245 22.09 -14.19 -1.33
N LEU A 246 22.01 -13.44 -0.22
CA LEU A 246 23.00 -13.55 0.85
C LEU A 246 22.88 -14.87 1.62
N ALA A 247 21.66 -15.42 1.76
CA ALA A 247 21.45 -16.71 2.40
C ALA A 247 22.05 -17.85 1.55
N GLU A 248 21.89 -17.77 0.24
CA GLU A 248 22.50 -18.70 -0.71
C GLU A 248 24.03 -18.64 -0.65
N GLN A 249 24.62 -17.44 -0.64
CA GLN A 249 26.06 -17.25 -0.46
C GLN A 249 26.58 -17.82 0.87
N ALA A 250 25.80 -17.69 1.95
CA ALA A 250 26.14 -18.23 3.26
C ALA A 250 25.87 -19.74 3.40
N ASN A 251 25.28 -20.41 2.39
CA ASN A 251 24.75 -21.78 2.52
C ASN A 251 23.75 -21.94 3.69
N LEU A 252 22.93 -20.92 3.91
CA LEU A 252 21.91 -20.88 4.96
C LEU A 252 20.51 -20.80 4.37
N THR A 253 19.51 -21.21 5.16
CA THR A 253 18.14 -20.84 4.84
C THR A 253 17.92 -19.34 5.10
N ARG A 254 16.95 -18.74 4.39
CA ARG A 254 16.54 -17.35 4.63
C ARG A 254 16.10 -17.10 6.07
N GLY A 255 15.50 -18.10 6.72
CA GLY A 255 15.09 -18.04 8.12
C GLY A 255 16.29 -17.91 9.05
N GLN A 256 17.28 -18.80 8.89
CA GLN A 256 18.53 -18.75 9.65
C GLN A 256 19.27 -17.43 9.44
N LEU A 257 19.44 -16.98 8.19
CA LEU A 257 20.12 -15.71 7.94
C LEU A 257 19.37 -14.53 8.55
N SER A 258 18.03 -14.52 8.47
CA SER A 258 17.23 -13.47 9.11
C SER A 258 17.37 -13.49 10.63
N GLU A 259 17.44 -14.68 11.25
CA GLU A 259 17.65 -14.83 12.69
C GLU A 259 19.03 -14.34 13.11
N ILE A 260 20.09 -14.72 12.38
CA ILE A 260 21.46 -14.25 12.61
C ILE A 260 21.53 -12.72 12.51
N ILE A 261 20.92 -12.12 11.50
CA ILE A 261 20.93 -10.66 11.32
C ILE A 261 20.12 -9.94 12.40
N ASN A 262 18.91 -10.41 12.70
CA ASN A 262 18.03 -9.75 13.66
C ASN A 262 18.52 -9.92 15.11
N SER A 263 18.89 -11.14 15.52
CA SER A 263 19.29 -11.44 16.90
C SER A 263 20.77 -11.19 17.14
N GLY A 264 21.61 -11.47 16.15
CA GLY A 264 23.06 -11.36 16.27
C GLY A 264 23.61 -9.96 16.01
N PHE A 265 23.10 -9.28 14.97
CA PHE A 265 23.54 -7.91 14.62
C PHE A 265 22.56 -6.82 15.09
N ASN A 266 21.43 -7.20 15.70
CA ASN A 266 20.36 -6.30 16.15
C ASN A 266 19.89 -5.30 15.08
N LYS A 267 19.79 -5.76 13.83
CA LYS A 267 19.40 -4.97 12.65
C LYS A 267 18.44 -5.78 11.78
N ASN A 268 17.58 -5.10 11.02
CA ASN A 268 16.94 -5.76 9.88
C ASN A 268 17.93 -5.85 8.70
N PHE A 269 17.65 -6.71 7.71
CA PHE A 269 18.52 -6.90 6.54
C PHE A 269 18.88 -5.60 5.81
N ASN A 270 17.90 -4.70 5.59
CA ASN A 270 18.14 -3.43 4.91
C ASN A 270 19.16 -2.57 5.67
N ASP A 271 18.96 -2.39 6.98
CA ASP A 271 19.84 -1.61 7.84
C ASP A 271 21.21 -2.27 8.02
N PHE A 272 21.26 -3.61 8.02
CA PHE A 272 22.50 -4.38 8.06
C PHE A 272 23.37 -4.09 6.82
N VAL A 273 22.84 -4.31 5.62
CA VAL A 273 23.59 -4.08 4.37
C VAL A 273 23.96 -2.61 4.19
N ASN A 274 23.01 -1.71 4.43
CA ASN A 274 23.22 -0.28 4.25
C ASN A 274 24.23 0.32 5.26
N GLY A 275 24.38 -0.29 6.44
CA GLY A 275 25.46 0.03 7.36
C GLY A 275 26.83 -0.13 6.71
N TYR A 276 27.09 -1.27 6.07
CA TYR A 276 28.35 -1.51 5.35
C TYR A 276 28.55 -0.56 4.18
N ARG A 277 27.49 -0.27 3.40
CA ARG A 277 27.57 0.69 2.29
C ARG A 277 27.97 2.10 2.75
N VAL A 278 27.43 2.55 3.89
CA VAL A 278 27.78 3.87 4.46
C VAL A 278 29.22 3.90 4.97
N GLU A 279 29.69 2.84 5.62
CA GLU A 279 31.09 2.78 6.06
C GLU A 279 32.06 2.73 4.87
N ALA A 280 31.73 1.98 3.82
CA ALA A 280 32.51 1.99 2.57
C ALA A 280 32.57 3.39 1.95
N PHE A 281 31.44 4.10 1.91
CA PHE A 281 31.39 5.47 1.41
C PHE A 281 32.26 6.42 2.23
N LYS A 282 32.21 6.34 3.57
CA LYS A 282 33.07 7.14 4.45
C LYS A 282 34.55 6.86 4.20
N SER A 283 34.93 5.59 4.00
CA SER A 283 36.32 5.22 3.68
C SER A 283 36.77 5.83 2.36
N MET A 284 35.95 5.76 1.30
CA MET A 284 36.28 6.41 0.02
C MET A 284 36.39 7.94 0.13
N LEU A 285 35.63 8.58 1.02
CA LEU A 285 35.81 10.01 1.29
C LEU A 285 37.16 10.32 1.93
N LYS A 286 37.60 9.49 2.89
CA LYS A 286 38.93 9.63 3.54
C LYS A 286 40.08 9.42 2.55
N GLU A 287 39.88 8.60 1.52
CA GLU A 287 40.83 8.42 0.41
C GLU A 287 40.78 9.55 -0.64
N ASN A 288 40.08 10.65 -0.38
CA ASN A 288 39.94 11.79 -1.28
C ASN A 288 39.30 11.47 -2.65
N LYS A 289 38.53 10.37 -2.77
CA LYS A 289 37.84 10.00 -4.03
C LYS A 289 36.85 11.05 -4.53
N HIS A 290 36.36 11.90 -3.64
CA HIS A 290 35.47 13.02 -3.96
C HIS A 290 36.10 14.11 -4.85
N GLN A 291 37.44 14.13 -4.97
CA GLN A 291 38.15 15.01 -5.90
C GLN A 291 38.06 14.52 -7.36
N GLN A 292 37.82 13.23 -7.56
CA GLN A 292 37.78 12.57 -8.88
C GLN A 292 36.36 12.22 -9.32
N MET A 293 35.45 12.01 -8.37
CA MET A 293 34.09 11.56 -8.62
C MET A 293 33.07 12.36 -7.80
N SER A 294 31.86 12.51 -8.33
CA SER A 294 30.76 13.08 -7.56
C SER A 294 30.40 12.19 -6.36
N LEU A 295 29.83 12.77 -5.30
CA LEU A 295 29.33 12.01 -4.15
C LEU A 295 28.33 10.92 -4.55
N LEU A 296 27.53 11.17 -5.61
CA LEU A 296 26.62 10.15 -6.13
C LEU A 296 27.37 9.00 -6.81
N GLY A 297 28.44 9.29 -7.55
CA GLY A 297 29.29 8.26 -8.16
C GLY A 297 29.94 7.37 -7.11
N ILE A 298 30.49 7.95 -6.04
CA ILE A 298 31.04 7.19 -4.91
C ILE A 298 29.96 6.33 -4.25
N ALA A 299 28.75 6.87 -4.06
CA ALA A 299 27.65 6.11 -3.50
C ALA A 299 27.25 4.93 -4.39
N GLN A 300 27.26 5.09 -5.71
CA GLN A 300 27.00 4.02 -6.67
C GLN A 300 28.06 2.92 -6.58
N ASP A 301 29.33 3.30 -6.49
CA ASP A 301 30.44 2.35 -6.29
C ASP A 301 30.32 1.61 -4.96
N CYS A 302 29.68 2.21 -3.95
CA CYS A 302 29.38 1.56 -2.66
C CYS A 302 28.09 0.72 -2.67
N GLY A 303 27.46 0.51 -3.83
CA GLY A 303 26.26 -0.33 -3.99
C GLY A 303 24.92 0.40 -3.82
N PHE A 304 24.87 1.74 -3.76
CA PHE A 304 23.60 2.47 -3.79
C PHE A 304 23.08 2.67 -5.22
N ASN A 305 21.91 2.12 -5.53
CA ASN A 305 21.28 2.29 -6.86
C ASN A 305 20.34 3.51 -6.95
N SER A 306 20.22 4.32 -5.90
CA SER A 306 19.38 5.53 -5.96
C SER A 306 19.91 6.64 -5.04
N LYS A 307 19.94 7.87 -5.57
CA LYS A 307 20.31 9.08 -4.82
C LYS A 307 19.41 9.29 -3.59
N ALA A 308 18.13 9.00 -3.73
CA ALA A 308 17.15 9.15 -2.65
C ALA A 308 17.44 8.17 -1.51
N THR A 309 17.70 6.88 -1.81
CA THR A 309 18.07 5.89 -0.80
C THR A 309 19.37 6.26 -0.12
N PHE A 310 20.40 6.60 -0.91
CA PHE A 310 21.70 7.01 -0.38
C PHE A 310 21.57 8.17 0.61
N ASN A 311 20.97 9.30 0.19
CA ASN A 311 20.82 10.47 1.05
C ASN A 311 20.05 10.14 2.34
N ARG A 312 18.95 9.37 2.24
CA ARG A 312 18.12 9.01 3.39
C ARG A 312 18.85 8.09 4.36
N VAL A 313 19.49 7.05 3.86
CA VAL A 313 20.26 6.08 4.66
C VAL A 313 21.45 6.76 5.31
N PHE A 314 22.21 7.54 4.55
CA PHE A 314 23.39 8.24 5.06
C PHE A 314 22.99 9.19 6.19
N LYS A 315 21.97 10.03 5.97
CA LYS A 315 21.45 10.93 7.02
C LYS A 315 20.91 10.17 8.23
N LYS A 316 20.23 9.04 8.04
CA LYS A 316 19.74 8.18 9.14
C LYS A 316 20.90 7.65 10.01
N LEU A 317 22.01 7.26 9.39
CA LEU A 317 23.13 6.63 10.09
C LEU A 317 24.17 7.62 10.63
N THR A 318 24.27 8.81 10.04
CA THR A 318 25.29 9.80 10.44
C THR A 318 24.71 11.07 11.06
N ASN A 319 23.39 11.28 11.00
CA ASN A 319 22.71 12.54 11.31
C ASN A 319 23.03 13.73 10.37
N TYR A 320 23.92 13.55 9.40
CA TYR A 320 24.34 14.58 8.44
C TYR A 320 23.96 14.17 7.01
N SER A 321 23.67 15.15 6.15
CA SER A 321 23.67 14.89 4.72
C SER A 321 25.10 14.57 4.24
N PRO A 322 25.27 13.87 3.10
CA PRO A 322 26.60 13.58 2.54
C PRO A 322 27.46 14.82 2.34
N THR A 323 26.85 15.92 1.90
CA THR A 323 27.53 17.20 1.69
C THR A 323 27.96 17.86 3.00
N GLU A 324 27.10 17.83 4.02
CA GLU A 324 27.44 18.34 5.36
C GLU A 324 28.58 17.53 5.99
N TYR A 325 28.52 16.20 5.85
CA TYR A 325 29.57 15.32 6.36
C TYR A 325 30.92 15.59 5.70
N LEU A 326 30.96 15.73 4.37
CA LEU A 326 32.20 16.09 3.67
C LEU A 326 32.79 17.40 4.20
N LYS A 327 31.96 18.43 4.37
CA LYS A 327 32.42 19.72 4.93
C LYS A 327 32.98 19.57 6.34
N SER A 328 32.37 18.74 7.18
CA SER A 328 32.86 18.50 8.55
C SER A 328 34.16 17.69 8.64
N GLN A 329 34.55 17.00 7.56
CA GLN A 329 35.81 16.23 7.51
C GLN A 329 36.96 17.03 6.87
N LEU A 330 36.65 18.14 6.20
CA LEU A 330 37.60 19.06 5.57
C LEU A 330 38.00 20.23 6.49
N ASN A 331 37.31 20.39 7.62
CA ASN A 331 37.71 21.23 8.75
C ASN A 331 38.37 20.35 9.81
#